data_AF-A0A2H3HT62-F1
#
_entry.id   AF-A0A2H3HT62-F1
#
_cell.length_a   1.000
_cell.length_b   1.000
_cell.length_c   1.000
_cell.angle_alpha   90.00
_cell.angle_beta   90.00
_cell.angle_gamma   90.00
#
_symmetry.space_group_name_H-M   'P 1'
#
loop_
_entity.id
_entity.type
_entity.pdbx_description
1 polymer ?
#
loop_
_entity_poly.entity_id
_entity_poly.type
_entity_poly.pdbx_seq_one_letter_code
_entity_poly.pdbx_strand_id
1 'polypeptide(L)'
;MPQNEYMERWRKLHGRRLDHEERVRKRTAREGHKASQDAQNLRGLRAKLYQQKRHKEKIQMKKAIKAHEERNVKTADEKEPTTPMPSYLLDRTNPSTAKALSSAIKNKRAEKAAKFAVPLPKVRGISEEEMFKVVKTGKKIQKKAWKRMVTKPTFVGPDFTRRNPKHERFIRPMGLRYKKANVTHPELGVTVQLPIISVKKNPQNPLYTQLGVLTKGTVIEVNVSELGLVTAGGKVVWGRYAQVTNNPENEGCINSVLLV
;
A
#
# COMPACT_ATOMS: atom_id res chain seq x y z
N MET A 1 46.51 -8.01 -7.38
CA MET A 1 45.60 -6.84 -7.28
C MET A 1 46.46 -5.59 -7.18
N PRO A 2 46.12 -4.49 -7.86
CA PRO A 2 46.83 -3.23 -7.63
C PRO A 2 46.64 -2.81 -6.17
N GLN A 3 47.73 -2.36 -5.53
CA GLN A 3 47.79 -2.08 -4.11
C GLN A 3 47.58 -0.58 -3.84
N ASN A 4 46.80 -0.23 -2.81
CA ASN A 4 46.50 1.14 -2.39
C ASN A 4 45.81 2.02 -3.47
N GLU A 5 45.76 3.34 -3.24
CA GLU A 5 45.25 4.36 -4.18
C GLU A 5 46.25 4.73 -5.28
N TYR A 6 46.75 3.72 -6.00
CA TYR A 6 47.80 3.90 -7.01
C TYR A 6 47.44 4.92 -8.10
N MET A 7 46.17 5.08 -8.47
CA MET A 7 45.68 6.08 -9.45
C MET A 7 45.70 7.52 -8.93
N GLU A 8 45.56 7.73 -7.63
CA GLU A 8 45.71 9.05 -7.02
C GLU A 8 47.18 9.40 -6.86
N ARG A 9 47.98 8.43 -6.41
CA ARG A 9 49.44 8.56 -6.32
C ARG A 9 50.05 8.89 -7.68
N TRP A 10 49.64 8.20 -8.74
CA TRP A 10 50.09 8.46 -10.10
C TRP A 10 49.71 9.88 -10.57
N ARG A 11 48.49 10.34 -10.27
CA ARG A 11 48.07 11.73 -10.57
C ARG A 11 48.85 12.78 -9.78
N LYS A 12 49.28 12.48 -8.56
CA LYS A 12 50.12 13.38 -7.74
C LYS A 12 51.56 13.44 -8.28
N LEU A 13 52.11 12.31 -8.73
CA LEU A 13 53.49 12.20 -9.22
C LEU A 13 53.67 12.68 -10.67
N HIS A 14 52.74 12.33 -11.55
CA HIS A 14 52.85 12.56 -13.00
C HIS A 14 51.79 13.53 -13.54
N GLY A 15 50.92 14.05 -12.67
CA GLY A 15 49.84 14.95 -13.06
C GLY A 15 48.70 14.23 -13.78
N ARG A 16 47.86 15.02 -14.44
CA ARG A 16 46.85 14.53 -15.39
C ARG A 16 47.35 14.78 -16.81
N ARG A 17 46.68 14.18 -17.77
CA ARG A 17 46.87 14.51 -19.19
C ARG A 17 46.76 16.02 -19.40
N LEU A 18 47.70 16.61 -20.16
CA LEU A 18 47.82 18.06 -20.33
C LEU A 18 46.54 18.75 -20.83
N ASP A 19 45.73 18.07 -21.65
CA ASP A 19 44.46 18.58 -22.19
C ASP A 19 43.22 18.23 -21.34
N HIS A 20 43.40 17.64 -20.15
CA HIS A 20 42.30 17.18 -19.31
C HIS A 20 41.35 18.32 -18.92
N GLU A 21 41.91 19.43 -18.45
CA GLU A 21 41.13 20.58 -17.98
C GLU A 21 40.36 21.24 -19.12
N GLU A 22 41.00 21.41 -20.27
CA GLU A 22 40.33 21.94 -21.47
C GLU A 22 39.18 21.04 -21.94
N ARG A 23 39.39 19.72 -21.94
CA ARG A 23 38.36 18.75 -22.33
C ARG A 23 37.18 18.77 -21.36
N VAL A 24 37.43 18.82 -20.06
CA VAL A 24 36.38 18.90 -19.03
C VAL A 24 35.60 20.20 -19.18
N ARG A 25 36.28 21.35 -19.31
CA ARG A 25 35.63 22.65 -19.54
C ARG A 25 34.77 22.66 -20.81
N LYS A 26 35.29 22.14 -21.93
CA LYS A 26 34.53 22.02 -23.18
C LYS A 26 33.36 21.04 -23.07
N ARG A 27 33.43 20.03 -22.18
CA ARG A 27 32.34 19.07 -21.95
C ARG A 27 31.21 19.70 -21.13
N THR A 28 31.54 20.38 -20.02
CA THR A 28 30.55 21.05 -19.18
C THR A 28 29.84 22.17 -19.94
N ALA A 29 30.58 22.96 -20.73
CA ALA A 29 29.97 24.00 -21.58
C ALA A 29 28.97 23.44 -22.62
N ARG A 30 29.26 22.27 -23.21
CA ARG A 30 28.38 21.61 -24.21
C ARG A 30 27.19 20.88 -23.58
N GLU A 31 27.20 20.66 -22.28
CA GLU A 31 26.19 19.85 -21.59
C GLU A 31 24.78 20.44 -21.71
N GLY A 32 24.64 21.77 -21.62
CA GLY A 32 23.35 22.45 -21.79
C GLY A 32 22.74 22.25 -23.18
N HIS A 33 23.56 22.38 -24.24
CA HIS A 33 23.12 22.12 -25.62
C HIS A 33 22.77 20.66 -25.84
N LYS A 34 23.62 19.75 -25.35
CA LYS A 34 23.36 18.32 -25.43
C LYS A 34 22.07 17.94 -24.71
N ALA A 35 21.80 18.52 -23.55
CA ALA A 35 20.56 18.29 -22.82
C ALA A 35 19.32 18.74 -23.61
N SER A 36 19.37 19.91 -24.25
CA SER A 36 18.29 20.37 -25.13
C SER A 36 18.11 19.45 -26.34
N GLN A 37 19.21 19.05 -26.97
CA GLN A 37 19.21 18.13 -28.11
C GLN A 37 18.61 16.76 -27.73
N ASP A 38 19.03 16.18 -26.61
CA ASP A 38 18.53 14.91 -26.09
C ASP A 38 17.03 15.01 -25.75
N ALA A 39 16.58 16.15 -25.20
CA ALA A 39 15.17 16.37 -24.89
C ALA A 39 14.26 16.36 -26.13
N GLN A 40 14.74 16.89 -27.26
CA GLN A 40 13.99 16.99 -28.52
C GLN A 40 14.08 15.71 -29.36
N ASN A 41 15.23 15.03 -29.33
CA ASN A 41 15.53 13.96 -30.29
C ASN A 41 15.36 12.55 -29.71
N LEU A 42 15.39 12.37 -28.39
CA LEU A 42 15.10 11.07 -27.81
C LEU A 42 13.65 10.66 -28.10
N ARG A 43 13.44 9.40 -28.46
CA ARG A 43 12.11 8.84 -28.77
C ARG A 43 11.76 7.67 -27.84
N GLY A 44 10.46 7.38 -27.74
CA GLY A 44 9.94 6.23 -26.99
C GLY A 44 10.27 6.26 -25.49
N LEU A 45 10.64 5.11 -24.94
CA LEU A 45 10.93 4.96 -23.51
C LEU A 45 12.10 5.83 -23.04
N ARG A 46 13.13 6.02 -23.90
CA ARG A 46 14.30 6.83 -23.57
C ARG A 46 13.93 8.29 -23.33
N ALA A 47 13.02 8.84 -24.14
CA ALA A 47 12.48 10.19 -23.95
C ALA A 47 11.73 10.32 -22.63
N LYS A 48 10.88 9.34 -22.31
CA LYS A 48 10.10 9.32 -21.06
C LYS A 48 11.00 9.28 -19.82
N LEU A 49 12.00 8.41 -19.82
CA LEU A 49 12.98 8.32 -18.73
C LEU A 49 13.81 9.60 -18.58
N TYR A 50 14.23 10.18 -19.71
CA TYR A 50 14.96 11.45 -19.72
C TYR A 50 14.14 12.59 -19.08
N GLN A 51 12.88 12.74 -19.48
CA GLN A 51 12.01 13.77 -18.91
C GLN A 51 11.67 13.51 -17.44
N GLN A 52 11.46 12.25 -17.04
CA GLN A 52 11.25 11.89 -15.64
C GLN A 52 12.47 12.25 -14.78
N LYS A 53 13.70 12.00 -15.28
CA LYS A 53 14.94 12.39 -14.60
C LYS A 53 15.03 13.91 -14.45
N ARG A 54 14.81 14.66 -15.54
CA ARG A 54 14.83 16.14 -15.51
C ARG A 54 13.78 16.74 -14.56
N HIS A 55 12.59 16.14 -14.49
CA HIS A 55 11.56 16.56 -13.56
C HIS A 55 12.00 16.39 -12.09
N LYS A 56 12.61 15.25 -11.75
CA LYS A 56 13.16 14.99 -10.41
C LYS A 56 14.29 15.98 -10.06
N GLU A 57 15.23 16.23 -10.98
CA GLU A 57 16.31 17.21 -10.80
C GLU A 57 15.78 18.62 -10.53
N LYS A 58 14.76 19.07 -11.28
CA LYS A 58 14.12 20.37 -11.06
C LYS A 58 13.45 20.45 -9.68
N ILE A 59 12.76 19.40 -9.25
CA ILE A 59 12.14 19.36 -7.91
C ILE A 59 13.20 19.41 -6.82
N GLN A 60 14.29 18.64 -6.96
CA GLN A 60 15.38 18.62 -6.00
C GLN A 60 16.03 20.00 -5.86
N MET A 61 16.35 20.65 -6.99
CA MET A 61 16.93 22.00 -6.98
C MET A 61 15.97 23.03 -6.38
N LYS A 62 14.67 22.96 -6.72
CA LYS A 62 13.66 23.84 -6.11
C LYS A 62 13.58 23.67 -4.60
N LYS A 63 13.60 22.43 -4.09
CA LYS A 63 13.61 22.15 -2.66
C LYS A 63 14.89 22.66 -1.99
N ALA A 64 16.05 22.50 -2.62
CA ALA A 64 17.32 22.96 -2.09
C ALA A 64 17.40 24.50 -2.02
N ILE A 65 16.96 25.19 -3.07
CA ILE A 65 16.88 26.66 -3.11
C ILE A 65 15.91 27.13 -2.02
N LYS A 66 14.71 26.55 -1.96
CA LYS A 66 13.71 26.90 -0.94
C LYS A 66 14.23 26.71 0.48
N ALA A 67 14.88 25.58 0.77
CA ALA A 67 15.46 25.32 2.09
C ALA A 67 16.60 26.30 2.42
N HIS A 68 17.39 26.73 1.44
CA HIS A 68 18.44 27.74 1.62
C HIS A 68 17.86 29.14 1.86
N GLU A 69 16.79 29.51 1.15
CA GLU A 69 16.05 30.77 1.35
C GLU A 69 15.39 30.80 2.73
N GLU A 70 14.69 29.73 3.12
CA GLU A 70 14.06 29.56 4.43
C GLU A 70 15.07 29.51 5.57
N ARG A 71 16.29 29.03 5.35
CA ARG A 71 17.36 29.10 6.37
C ARG A 71 17.75 30.54 6.69
N ASN A 72 17.74 31.42 5.68
CA ASN A 72 18.15 32.82 5.83
C ASN A 72 17.01 33.71 6.34
N VAL A 73 15.75 33.25 6.20
CA VAL A 73 14.58 33.90 6.77
C VAL A 73 14.23 33.20 8.07
N LYS A 74 14.50 33.84 9.21
CA LYS A 74 13.90 33.41 10.48
C LYS A 74 12.39 33.61 10.37
N THR A 75 11.66 32.59 9.94
CA THR A 75 10.22 32.54 10.20
C THR A 75 10.08 32.58 11.71
N ALA A 76 9.26 33.49 12.23
CA ALA A 76 8.82 33.38 13.61
C ALA A 76 8.37 31.94 13.80
N ASP A 77 8.96 31.26 14.79
CA ASP A 77 8.59 29.89 15.14
C ASP A 77 7.06 29.76 15.15
N GLU A 78 6.53 28.59 14.78
CA GLU A 78 5.11 28.30 14.94
C GLU A 78 4.71 28.83 16.32
N LYS A 79 3.88 29.89 16.34
CA LYS A 79 3.57 30.58 17.59
C LYS A 79 3.10 29.51 18.54
N GLU A 80 3.88 29.30 19.60
CA GLU A 80 3.47 28.40 20.67
C GLU A 80 2.04 28.78 21.06
N PRO A 81 1.17 27.80 21.28
CA PRO A 81 -0.20 28.10 21.68
C PRO A 81 -0.15 29.07 22.85
N THR A 82 -0.89 30.18 22.76
CA THR A 82 -0.86 31.29 23.73
C THR A 82 -1.18 30.82 25.16
N THR A 83 -1.75 29.63 25.28
CA THR A 83 -1.96 28.87 26.52
C THR A 83 -1.06 27.63 26.51
N PRO A 84 -0.29 27.34 27.59
CA PRO A 84 0.45 26.10 27.73
C PRO A 84 -0.50 24.91 27.61
N MET A 85 -0.36 24.16 26.52
CA MET A 85 -1.13 22.93 26.30
C MET A 85 -0.27 21.76 26.72
N PRO A 86 -0.79 20.80 27.51
CA PRO A 86 -0.11 19.54 27.76
C PRO A 86 0.29 18.86 26.45
N SER A 87 1.42 18.16 26.44
CA SER A 87 1.99 17.56 25.22
C SER A 87 1.01 16.66 24.46
N TYR A 88 0.11 15.97 25.17
CA TYR A 88 -0.94 15.10 24.61
C TYR A 88 -2.10 15.85 23.91
N LEU A 89 -2.13 17.19 23.95
CA LEU A 89 -3.11 18.04 23.28
C LEU A 89 -2.51 18.89 22.14
N LEU A 90 -1.18 18.95 21.99
CA LEU A 90 -0.50 19.76 20.97
C LEU A 90 -0.85 19.30 19.54
N ASP A 91 -0.99 18.00 19.32
CA ASP A 91 -1.29 17.43 17.99
C ASP A 91 -2.79 17.48 17.62
N ARG A 92 -3.65 18.03 18.48
CA ARG A 92 -5.10 18.11 18.28
C ARG A 92 -5.53 19.54 17.95
N THR A 93 -5.05 20.08 16.84
CA THR A 93 -5.43 21.44 16.41
C THR A 93 -6.91 21.48 16.01
N ASN A 94 -7.75 22.10 16.84
CA ASN A 94 -9.14 22.43 16.50
C ASN A 94 -9.19 23.82 15.83
N PRO A 95 -9.67 23.95 14.57
CA PRO A 95 -9.86 25.27 13.96
C PRO A 95 -11.05 26.02 14.61
N SER A 96 -10.83 27.32 14.86
CA SER A 96 -11.76 28.42 15.20
C SER A 96 -13.26 28.11 15.45
N THR A 97 -13.72 28.57 16.62
CA THR A 97 -14.83 28.04 17.44
C THR A 97 -16.26 28.45 17.07
N ALA A 98 -16.51 29.41 16.16
CA ALA A 98 -17.89 29.88 15.93
C ALA A 98 -18.64 29.13 14.81
N LYS A 99 -18.03 28.93 13.63
CA LYS A 99 -18.63 28.12 12.53
C LYS A 99 -18.50 26.61 12.76
N ALA A 100 -17.58 26.20 13.63
CA ALA A 100 -17.37 24.81 14.01
C ALA A 100 -18.53 24.26 14.85
N LEU A 101 -19.19 25.06 15.70
CA LEU A 101 -20.29 24.58 16.57
C LEU A 101 -21.57 24.21 15.80
N SER A 102 -21.99 25.03 14.82
CA SER A 102 -23.17 24.72 14.00
C SER A 102 -22.91 23.57 13.02
N SER A 103 -21.68 23.50 12.49
CA SER A 103 -21.20 22.36 11.70
C SER A 103 -21.06 21.10 12.55
N ALA A 104 -20.66 21.21 13.82
CA ALA A 104 -20.51 20.08 14.75
C ALA A 104 -21.84 19.41 15.11
N ILE A 105 -22.96 20.14 15.14
CA ILE A 105 -24.29 19.53 15.36
C ILE A 105 -24.74 18.74 14.13
N LYS A 106 -24.51 19.26 12.91
CA LYS A 106 -24.76 18.52 11.66
C LYS A 106 -23.82 17.32 11.52
N ASN A 107 -22.53 17.51 11.84
CA ASN A 107 -21.53 16.47 11.87
C ASN A 107 -21.85 15.40 12.92
N LYS A 108 -22.31 15.76 14.13
CA LYS A 108 -22.76 14.79 15.15
C LYS A 108 -23.96 13.94 14.69
N ARG A 109 -24.89 14.52 13.92
CA ARG A 109 -26.02 13.78 13.34
C ARG A 109 -25.55 12.84 12.23
N ALA A 110 -24.62 13.26 11.38
CA ALA A 110 -23.99 12.42 10.37
C ALA A 110 -23.07 11.34 10.96
N GLU A 111 -22.35 11.65 12.05
CA GLU A 111 -21.44 10.77 12.77
C GLU A 111 -22.16 9.59 13.41
N LYS A 112 -23.40 9.73 13.91
CA LYS A 112 -24.11 8.58 14.51
C LYS A 112 -24.27 7.40 13.53
N ALA A 113 -24.47 7.68 12.24
CA ALA A 113 -24.54 6.65 11.21
C ALA A 113 -23.15 6.23 10.70
N ALA A 114 -22.20 7.17 10.64
CA ALA A 114 -20.84 6.93 10.15
C ALA A 114 -19.90 6.28 11.19
N LYS A 115 -20.21 6.34 12.49
CA LYS A 115 -19.33 5.90 13.59
C LYS A 115 -19.04 4.40 13.57
N PHE A 116 -19.97 3.60 13.04
CA PHE A 116 -19.80 2.15 12.88
C PHE A 116 -19.72 1.73 11.41
N ALA A 117 -19.56 2.69 10.50
CA ALA A 117 -19.38 2.37 9.09
C ALA A 117 -18.00 1.76 8.90
N VAL A 118 -17.95 0.62 8.23
CA VAL A 118 -16.68 0.04 7.78
C VAL A 118 -16.03 0.97 6.75
N PRO A 119 -14.68 1.00 6.64
CA PRO A 119 -13.97 1.87 5.70
C PRO A 119 -14.42 1.75 4.24
N LEU A 120 -14.84 0.56 3.81
CA LEU A 120 -15.39 0.28 2.49
C LEU A 120 -16.84 -0.24 2.61
N PRO A 121 -17.85 0.64 2.67
CA PRO A 121 -19.24 0.22 2.84
C PRO A 121 -19.84 -0.38 1.57
N LYS A 122 -19.43 0.12 0.40
CA LYS A 122 -19.90 -0.35 -0.91
C LYS A 122 -18.70 -0.70 -1.78
N VAL A 123 -18.73 -1.88 -2.37
CA VAL A 123 -17.69 -2.40 -3.27
C VAL A 123 -18.31 -2.74 -4.63
N ARG A 124 -17.49 -2.71 -5.68
CA ARG A 124 -17.87 -3.17 -7.03
C ARG A 124 -18.50 -4.56 -6.96
N GLY A 125 -19.66 -4.73 -7.57
CA GLY A 125 -20.29 -6.04 -7.74
C GLY A 125 -19.42 -7.00 -8.56
N ILE A 126 -19.31 -8.26 -8.15
CA ILE A 126 -18.56 -9.30 -8.87
C ILE A 126 -19.57 -10.29 -9.45
N SER A 127 -19.50 -10.53 -10.77
CA SER A 127 -20.35 -11.52 -11.43
C SER A 127 -19.91 -12.94 -11.07
N GLU A 128 -20.84 -13.91 -11.11
CA GLU A 128 -20.51 -15.31 -10.83
C GLU A 128 -19.54 -15.90 -11.86
N GLU A 129 -19.59 -15.43 -13.11
CA GLU A 129 -18.68 -15.83 -14.18
C GLU A 129 -17.24 -15.41 -13.90
N GLU A 130 -17.03 -14.22 -13.34
CA GLU A 130 -15.71 -13.74 -12.92
C GLU A 130 -15.16 -14.58 -11.74
N MET A 131 -16.04 -15.02 -10.85
CA MET A 131 -15.69 -15.79 -9.65
C MET A 131 -15.40 -17.27 -9.93
N PHE A 132 -16.14 -17.87 -10.86
CA PHE A 132 -16.11 -19.31 -11.10
C PHE A 132 -15.74 -19.67 -12.53
N LYS A 133 -14.59 -20.31 -12.68
CA LYS A 133 -14.21 -20.97 -13.93
C LYS A 133 -14.89 -22.33 -14.05
N VAL A 134 -15.54 -22.59 -15.18
CA VAL A 134 -16.14 -23.89 -15.49
C VAL A 134 -15.05 -24.92 -15.74
N VAL A 135 -15.11 -26.06 -15.05
CA VAL A 135 -14.21 -27.20 -15.29
C VAL A 135 -15.00 -28.32 -15.95
N LYS A 136 -14.63 -28.64 -17.19
CA LYS A 136 -15.23 -29.76 -17.94
C LYS A 136 -14.53 -31.07 -17.57
N THR A 137 -15.28 -32.17 -17.58
CA THR A 137 -14.80 -33.53 -17.28
C THR A 137 -15.33 -34.53 -18.32
N GLY A 138 -14.54 -35.57 -18.63
CA GLY A 138 -14.89 -36.65 -19.57
C GLY A 138 -13.69 -37.10 -20.42
N LYS A 139 -13.58 -38.41 -20.70
CA LYS A 139 -12.42 -39.01 -21.38
C LYS A 139 -12.33 -38.68 -22.87
N LYS A 140 -13.41 -38.88 -23.63
CA LYS A 140 -13.44 -38.65 -25.10
C LYS A 140 -13.98 -37.27 -25.47
N ILE A 141 -15.10 -36.87 -24.84
CA ILE A 141 -15.72 -35.56 -25.06
C ILE A 141 -15.99 -34.96 -23.69
N GLN A 142 -15.42 -33.79 -23.44
CA GLN A 142 -15.51 -33.04 -22.18
C GLN A 142 -16.90 -32.39 -22.03
N LYS A 143 -17.97 -33.21 -22.07
CA LYS A 143 -19.38 -32.73 -22.05
C LYS A 143 -19.87 -32.35 -20.65
N LYS A 144 -19.28 -32.90 -19.58
CA LYS A 144 -19.77 -32.70 -18.20
C LYS A 144 -19.15 -31.46 -17.58
N ALA A 145 -19.94 -30.41 -17.38
CA ALA A 145 -19.49 -29.10 -16.91
C ALA A 145 -20.06 -28.72 -15.53
N TRP A 146 -20.20 -29.67 -14.60
CA TRP A 146 -20.85 -29.44 -13.30
C TRP A 146 -19.91 -28.85 -12.24
N LYS A 147 -18.58 -28.94 -12.44
CA LYS A 147 -17.57 -28.43 -11.53
C LYS A 147 -17.29 -26.93 -11.75
N ARG A 148 -16.99 -26.22 -10.67
CA ARG A 148 -16.67 -24.80 -10.63
C ARG A 148 -15.37 -24.59 -9.87
N MET A 149 -14.39 -23.97 -10.49
CA MET A 149 -13.12 -23.59 -9.84
C MET A 149 -13.20 -22.13 -9.43
N VAL A 150 -12.91 -21.85 -8.15
CA VAL A 150 -12.79 -20.49 -7.64
C VAL A 150 -11.50 -19.87 -8.20
N THR A 151 -11.63 -18.74 -8.87
CA THR A 151 -10.51 -17.99 -9.48
C THR A 151 -9.89 -16.97 -8.52
N LYS A 152 -10.61 -16.61 -7.47
CA LYS A 152 -10.18 -15.59 -6.50
C LYS A 152 -9.47 -16.19 -5.28
N PRO A 153 -8.64 -15.41 -4.57
CA PRO A 153 -8.04 -15.81 -3.31
C PRO A 153 -9.07 -16.29 -2.29
N THR A 154 -8.69 -17.33 -1.54
CA THR A 154 -9.55 -17.97 -0.54
C THR A 154 -8.81 -18.18 0.76
N PHE A 155 -9.52 -18.08 1.87
CA PHE A 155 -9.11 -18.60 3.16
C PHE A 155 -9.73 -19.98 3.35
N VAL A 156 -8.91 -20.86 3.89
CA VAL A 156 -9.31 -22.22 4.21
C VAL A 156 -8.75 -22.50 5.60
N GLY A 157 -9.60 -22.98 6.51
CA GLY A 157 -9.20 -23.25 7.90
C GLY A 157 -8.09 -24.31 8.00
N PRO A 158 -7.39 -24.36 9.14
CA PRO A 158 -6.26 -25.26 9.36
C PRO A 158 -6.63 -26.74 9.16
N ASP A 159 -7.82 -27.14 9.58
CA ASP A 159 -8.29 -28.54 9.53
C ASP A 159 -8.98 -28.92 8.20
N PHE A 160 -8.70 -28.18 7.12
CA PHE A 160 -9.35 -28.44 5.85
C PHE A 160 -8.80 -29.68 5.15
N THR A 161 -9.66 -30.68 5.00
CA THR A 161 -9.45 -31.83 4.14
C THR A 161 -10.26 -31.69 2.85
N ARG A 162 -9.65 -32.05 1.72
CA ARG A 162 -10.32 -31.98 0.42
C ARG A 162 -11.35 -33.12 0.33
N ARG A 163 -12.57 -32.81 -0.11
CA ARG A 163 -13.61 -33.82 -0.36
C ARG A 163 -13.22 -34.70 -1.56
N ASN A 164 -13.76 -35.92 -1.59
CA ASN A 164 -13.58 -36.83 -2.71
C ASN A 164 -13.92 -36.12 -4.05
N PRO A 165 -13.06 -36.21 -5.09
CA PRO A 165 -13.29 -35.56 -6.38
C PRO A 165 -14.65 -35.83 -7.03
N LYS A 166 -15.31 -36.96 -6.71
CA LYS A 166 -16.66 -37.26 -7.22
C LYS A 166 -17.75 -36.38 -6.61
N HIS A 167 -17.58 -35.93 -5.36
CA HIS A 167 -18.54 -35.08 -4.62
C HIS A 167 -18.12 -33.60 -4.56
N GLU A 168 -16.88 -33.28 -4.94
CA GLU A 168 -16.38 -31.91 -4.98
C GLU A 168 -16.91 -31.16 -6.22
N ARG A 169 -17.87 -30.24 -5.98
CA ARG A 169 -18.38 -29.31 -7.00
C ARG A 169 -17.55 -28.02 -7.09
N PHE A 170 -17.26 -27.39 -5.95
CA PHE A 170 -16.49 -26.16 -5.85
C PHE A 170 -15.03 -26.46 -5.51
N ILE A 171 -14.12 -26.14 -6.42
CA ILE A 171 -12.69 -26.37 -6.28
C ILE A 171 -12.02 -25.08 -5.83
N ARG A 172 -11.35 -25.12 -4.68
CA ARG A 172 -10.50 -24.03 -4.17
C ARG A 172 -9.03 -24.42 -4.34
N PRO A 173 -8.32 -23.95 -5.38
CA PRO A 173 -6.96 -24.40 -5.68
C PRO A 173 -5.98 -23.97 -4.59
N MET A 174 -4.97 -24.81 -4.30
CA MET A 174 -4.01 -24.56 -3.20
C MET A 174 -3.18 -23.30 -3.41
N GLY A 175 -2.83 -22.96 -4.66
CA GLY A 175 -2.07 -21.74 -4.96
C GLY A 175 -2.82 -20.43 -4.67
N LEU A 176 -4.14 -20.48 -4.47
CA LEU A 176 -4.95 -19.32 -4.10
C LEU A 176 -5.39 -19.36 -2.62
N ARG A 177 -4.83 -20.25 -1.81
CA ARG A 177 -5.17 -20.37 -0.38
C ARG A 177 -4.21 -19.54 0.46
N TYR A 178 -4.76 -18.56 1.16
CA TYR A 178 -4.01 -17.70 2.06
C TYR A 178 -4.27 -18.05 3.51
N LYS A 179 -3.25 -17.89 4.34
CA LYS A 179 -3.31 -18.12 5.80
C LYS A 179 -3.07 -16.85 6.62
N LYS A 180 -2.43 -15.84 6.03
CA LYS A 180 -2.08 -14.57 6.68
C LYS A 180 -2.55 -13.39 5.84
N ALA A 181 -2.77 -12.26 6.50
CA ALA A 181 -3.08 -10.97 5.89
C ALA A 181 -2.11 -9.90 6.41
N ASN A 182 -1.81 -8.91 5.58
CA ASN A 182 -1.09 -7.71 5.97
C ASN A 182 -2.09 -6.71 6.53
N VAL A 183 -2.09 -6.53 7.84
CA VAL A 183 -3.10 -5.75 8.55
C VAL A 183 -2.50 -4.43 9.04
N THR A 184 -3.16 -3.32 8.70
CA THR A 184 -2.77 -1.98 9.14
C THR A 184 -3.64 -1.52 10.30
N HIS A 185 -3.01 -1.02 11.37
CA HIS A 185 -3.71 -0.32 12.46
C HIS A 185 -3.82 1.18 12.11
N PRO A 186 -5.03 1.74 11.91
CA PRO A 186 -5.20 3.11 11.42
C PRO A 186 -4.64 4.18 12.38
N GLU A 187 -4.75 3.97 13.70
CA GLU A 187 -4.30 4.97 14.69
C GLU A 187 -2.78 4.96 14.92
N LEU A 188 -2.14 3.79 14.87
CA LEU A 188 -0.71 3.64 15.17
C LEU A 188 0.16 3.80 13.90
N GLY A 189 -0.42 3.69 12.71
CA GLY A 189 0.32 3.73 11.45
C GLY A 189 1.24 2.52 11.23
N VAL A 190 1.05 1.43 11.97
CA VAL A 190 1.86 0.21 11.89
C VAL A 190 1.14 -0.87 11.08
N THR A 191 1.91 -1.62 10.30
CA THR A 191 1.45 -2.78 9.52
C THR A 191 2.06 -4.06 10.07
N VAL A 192 1.23 -5.07 10.34
CA VAL A 192 1.67 -6.37 10.88
C VAL A 192 1.08 -7.51 10.06
N GLN A 193 1.86 -8.57 9.82
CA GLN A 193 1.40 -9.74 9.07
C GLN A 193 0.73 -10.76 10.00
N LEU A 194 -0.58 -10.63 10.18
CA LEU A 194 -1.35 -11.42 11.13
C LEU A 194 -1.99 -12.66 10.49
N PRO A 195 -2.12 -13.80 11.20
CA PRO A 195 -2.84 -14.95 10.71
C PRO A 195 -4.35 -14.70 10.65
N ILE A 196 -4.97 -15.17 9.57
CA ILE A 196 -6.43 -15.14 9.40
C ILE A 196 -7.02 -16.30 10.21
N ILE A 197 -8.04 -15.99 11.01
CA ILE A 197 -8.80 -16.97 11.80
C ILE A 197 -10.01 -17.43 11.00
N SER A 198 -10.81 -16.49 10.51
CA SER A 198 -12.05 -16.79 9.80
C SER A 198 -12.47 -15.69 8.83
N VAL A 199 -13.36 -16.03 7.89
CA VAL A 199 -14.03 -15.05 7.03
C VAL A 199 -15.45 -14.84 7.57
N LYS A 200 -15.78 -13.62 8.00
CA LYS A 200 -17.07 -13.31 8.62
C LYS A 200 -18.11 -12.84 7.62
N LYS A 201 -17.71 -11.98 6.69
CA LYS A 201 -18.66 -11.40 5.73
C LYS A 201 -17.97 -11.10 4.41
N ASN A 202 -18.45 -11.72 3.34
CA ASN A 202 -18.21 -11.25 1.99
C ASN A 202 -19.37 -10.33 1.56
N PRO A 203 -19.10 -9.12 1.02
CA PRO A 203 -20.15 -8.17 0.64
C PRO A 203 -21.00 -8.61 -0.56
N GLN A 204 -20.51 -9.54 -1.40
CA GLN A 204 -21.19 -9.93 -2.63
C GLN A 204 -22.29 -10.96 -2.40
N ASN A 205 -21.97 -12.05 -1.71
CA ASN A 205 -22.86 -13.20 -1.53
C ASN A 205 -22.47 -14.00 -0.28
N PRO A 206 -23.42 -14.43 0.58
CA PRO A 206 -23.17 -15.35 1.69
C PRO A 206 -22.45 -16.65 1.30
N LEU A 207 -22.69 -17.19 0.10
CA LEU A 207 -21.99 -18.37 -0.43
C LEU A 207 -20.47 -18.15 -0.45
N TYR A 208 -20.02 -16.94 -0.79
CA TYR A 208 -18.60 -16.60 -0.84
C TYR A 208 -17.98 -16.51 0.54
N THR A 209 -18.76 -16.13 1.56
CA THR A 209 -18.34 -16.22 2.95
C THR A 209 -18.08 -17.69 3.33
N GLN A 210 -19.00 -18.60 2.99
CA GLN A 210 -18.86 -20.03 3.29
C GLN A 210 -17.69 -20.69 2.54
N LEU A 211 -17.46 -20.29 1.28
CA LEU A 211 -16.30 -20.72 0.51
C LEU A 211 -15.00 -20.06 0.97
N GLY A 212 -15.06 -19.04 1.83
CA GLY A 212 -13.91 -18.30 2.35
C GLY A 212 -13.27 -17.38 1.32
N VAL A 213 -14.01 -16.84 0.36
CA VAL A 213 -13.45 -16.00 -0.70
C VAL A 213 -13.05 -14.61 -0.16
N LEU A 214 -11.82 -14.22 -0.46
CA LEU A 214 -11.17 -13.00 -0.04
C LEU A 214 -11.16 -11.97 -1.18
N THR A 215 -12.25 -11.24 -1.30
CA THR A 215 -12.39 -10.12 -2.23
C THR A 215 -12.22 -8.78 -1.52
N LYS A 216 -12.09 -7.70 -2.29
CA LYS A 216 -12.17 -6.35 -1.73
C LYS A 216 -13.45 -6.17 -0.91
N GLY A 217 -13.29 -5.58 0.27
CA GLY A 217 -14.35 -5.36 1.26
C GLY A 217 -14.77 -6.58 2.07
N THR A 218 -14.18 -7.76 1.85
CA THR A 218 -14.41 -8.91 2.73
C THR A 218 -13.94 -8.57 4.14
N VAL A 219 -14.80 -8.85 5.13
CA VAL A 219 -14.49 -8.75 6.56
C VAL A 219 -13.97 -10.10 7.04
N ILE A 220 -12.75 -10.07 7.55
CA ILE A 220 -12.02 -11.21 8.07
C ILE A 220 -11.77 -11.02 9.56
N GLU A 221 -11.65 -12.11 10.28
CA GLU A 221 -11.19 -12.15 11.66
C GLU A 221 -9.70 -12.50 11.63
N VAL A 222 -8.88 -11.67 12.25
CA VAL A 222 -7.42 -11.81 12.30
C VAL A 222 -6.97 -11.96 13.74
N ASN A 223 -5.92 -12.75 13.94
CA ASN A 223 -5.33 -12.91 15.25
C ASN A 223 -4.49 -11.68 15.59
N VAL A 224 -4.84 -10.96 16.66
CA VAL A 224 -4.17 -9.72 17.09
C VAL A 224 -3.31 -9.90 18.35
N SER A 225 -2.99 -11.14 18.72
CA SER A 225 -2.13 -11.43 19.89
C SER A 225 -0.79 -10.70 19.84
N GLU A 226 -0.22 -10.49 18.65
CA GLU A 226 1.04 -9.77 18.45
C GLU A 226 0.92 -8.25 18.73
N LEU A 227 -0.30 -7.69 18.72
CA LEU A 227 -0.53 -6.26 18.99
C LEU A 227 -0.70 -5.96 20.50
N GLY A 228 -0.84 -6.98 21.35
CA GLY A 228 -0.96 -6.79 22.80
C GLY A 228 -2.19 -6.00 23.24
N LEU A 229 -3.29 -6.07 22.47
CA LEU A 229 -4.53 -5.36 22.81
C LEU A 229 -5.18 -5.96 24.06
N VAL A 230 -5.53 -5.13 25.04
CA VAL A 230 -6.17 -5.56 26.29
C VAL A 230 -7.47 -4.79 26.49
N THR A 231 -8.51 -5.49 26.94
CA THR A 231 -9.78 -4.86 27.33
C THR A 231 -9.63 -4.12 28.67
N ALA A 232 -10.52 -3.18 29.00
CA ALA A 232 -10.50 -2.49 30.29
C ALA A 232 -10.53 -3.44 31.52
N GLY A 233 -11.05 -4.67 31.34
CA GLY A 233 -11.05 -5.73 32.36
C GLY A 233 -9.80 -6.61 32.39
N GLY A 234 -8.70 -6.22 31.75
CA GLY A 234 -7.43 -6.96 31.78
C GLY A 234 -7.37 -8.21 30.90
N LYS A 235 -8.46 -8.56 30.19
CA LYS A 235 -8.46 -9.71 29.27
C LYS A 235 -7.77 -9.35 27.95
N VAL A 236 -6.83 -10.18 27.53
CA VAL A 236 -6.12 -10.05 26.26
C VAL A 236 -7.05 -10.34 25.09
N VAL A 237 -7.07 -9.43 24.12
CA VAL A 237 -7.80 -9.59 22.86
C VAL A 237 -6.90 -10.33 21.89
N TRP A 238 -7.35 -11.48 21.41
CA TRP A 238 -6.62 -12.28 20.44
C TRP A 238 -7.30 -12.29 19.06
N GLY A 239 -8.55 -11.84 18.94
CA GLY A 239 -9.27 -11.78 17.66
C GLY A 239 -9.88 -10.40 17.42
N ARG A 240 -9.66 -9.84 16.22
CA ARG A 240 -10.32 -8.59 15.79
C ARG A 240 -10.75 -8.68 14.33
N TYR A 241 -11.76 -7.89 13.97
CA TYR A 241 -12.17 -7.77 12.58
C TYR A 241 -11.26 -6.83 11.81
N ALA A 242 -10.97 -7.21 10.58
CA ALA A 242 -10.28 -6.39 9.60
C ALA A 242 -11.03 -6.45 8.27
N GLN A 243 -10.97 -5.37 7.51
CA GLN A 243 -11.57 -5.30 6.19
C GLN A 243 -10.49 -5.31 5.11
N VAL A 244 -10.60 -6.21 4.14
CA VAL A 244 -9.69 -6.28 2.98
C VAL A 244 -9.90 -5.05 2.09
N THR A 245 -8.83 -4.33 1.79
CA THR A 245 -8.88 -3.03 1.08
C THR A 245 -8.45 -3.11 -0.39
N ASN A 246 -7.56 -4.03 -0.73
CA ASN A 246 -7.06 -4.23 -2.09
C ASN A 246 -7.89 -5.28 -2.87
N ASN A 247 -7.50 -5.57 -4.11
CA ASN A 247 -8.00 -6.71 -4.90
C ASN A 247 -6.93 -7.80 -4.90
N PRO A 248 -7.01 -8.80 -4.01
CA PRO A 248 -5.92 -9.76 -3.81
C PRO A 248 -5.58 -10.58 -5.06
N GLU A 249 -6.54 -10.77 -5.98
CA GLU A 249 -6.35 -11.47 -7.26
C GLU A 249 -5.30 -10.85 -8.18
N ASN A 250 -5.02 -9.54 -8.08
CA ASN A 250 -4.09 -8.84 -8.97
C ASN A 250 -2.67 -8.69 -8.39
N GLU A 251 -2.55 -8.75 -7.06
CA GLU A 251 -1.32 -8.38 -6.35
C GLU A 251 -0.68 -9.57 -5.62
N GLY A 252 -1.45 -10.61 -5.31
CA GLY A 252 -0.97 -11.75 -4.53
C GLY A 252 -0.81 -11.48 -3.03
N CYS A 253 -1.18 -10.29 -2.55
CA CYS A 253 -1.19 -9.91 -1.14
C CYS A 253 -2.62 -9.65 -0.65
N ILE A 254 -2.92 -9.96 0.61
CA ILE A 254 -4.18 -9.56 1.26
C ILE A 254 -3.87 -8.39 2.17
N ASN A 255 -4.17 -7.19 1.71
CA ASN A 255 -4.00 -5.98 2.51
C ASN A 255 -5.35 -5.65 3.18
N SER A 256 -5.33 -5.47 4.49
CA SER A 256 -6.54 -5.17 5.27
C SER A 256 -6.29 -4.09 6.31
N VAL A 257 -7.36 -3.43 6.72
CA VAL A 257 -7.35 -2.41 7.78
C VAL A 257 -8.15 -2.93 8.96
N LEU A 258 -7.61 -2.80 10.18
CA LEU A 258 -8.33 -3.16 11.39
C LEU A 258 -9.58 -2.31 11.56
N LEU A 259 -10.66 -2.96 11.97
CA LEU A 259 -11.87 -2.31 12.45
C LEU A 259 -11.69 -2.10 13.96
N VAL A 260 -11.21 -0.92 14.30
CA VAL A 260 -11.01 -0.45 15.69
C VAL A 260 -12.35 -0.04 16.27
#